data_AF-A0A530A1D0-F1
#
_entry.id   AF-A0A530A1D0-F1
#
_cell.length_a   1.000
_cell.length_b   1.000
_cell.length_c   1.000
_cell.angle_alpha   90.00
_cell.angle_beta   90.00
_cell.angle_gamma   90.00
#
_symmetry.space_group_name_H-M   'P 1'
#
loop_
_entity.id
_entity.type
_entity.pdbx_description
1 polymer ?
#
loop_
_entity_poly.entity_id
_entity_poly.type
_entity_poly.pdbx_seq_one_letter_code
_entity_poly.pdbx_strand_id
1 'polypeptide(L)' 'MGTITVRNLADDVKQRLRERAAARGVSMEEEAREILGRSVLSAGVATAPEGESL' A
#
# COMPACT_ATOMS: atom_id res chain seq x y z
N MET A 1 -8.43 -17.30 -3.61
CA MET A 1 -8.91 -15.91 -3.77
C MET A 1 -9.63 -15.54 -2.49
N GLY A 2 -9.29 -14.40 -1.90
CA GLY A 2 -9.99 -13.85 -0.75
C GLY A 2 -10.38 -12.42 -1.08
N THR A 3 -11.57 -12.00 -0.63
CA THR A 3 -12.06 -10.63 -0.84
C THR A 3 -11.81 -9.83 0.44
N ILE A 4 -11.21 -8.65 0.29
CA ILE A 4 -11.03 -7.69 1.39
C ILE A 4 -11.91 -6.48 1.09
N THR A 5 -12.76 -6.10 2.03
CA THR A 5 -13.59 -4.90 1.94
C THR A 5 -13.03 -3.83 2.87
N VAL A 6 -12.51 -2.74 2.30
CA VAL A 6 -12.02 -1.59 3.08
C VAL A 6 -13.15 -0.57 3.23
N ARG A 7 -13.59 -0.34 4.46
CA ARG A 7 -14.60 0.68 4.79
C ARG A 7 -13.93 1.99 5.17
N ASN A 8 -14.60 3.10 4.88
CA ASN A 8 -14.14 4.45 5.26
C ASN A 8 -12.76 4.82 4.70
N LEU A 9 -12.44 4.33 3.49
CA LEU A 9 -11.21 4.68 2.78
C LEU A 9 -11.22 6.18 2.45
N ALA A 10 -10.18 6.91 2.86
CA ALA A 10 -10.05 8.33 2.57
C ALA A 10 -10.10 8.60 1.06
N ASP A 11 -10.84 9.63 0.65
CA ASP A 11 -11.04 9.98 -0.75
C ASP A 11 -9.72 10.26 -1.48
N ASP A 12 -8.76 10.91 -0.82
CA ASP A 12 -7.41 11.12 -1.35
C ASP A 12 -6.71 9.82 -1.69
N VAL A 13 -6.83 8.79 -0.85
CA VAL A 13 -6.20 7.48 -1.09
C VAL A 13 -6.84 6.81 -2.30
N LYS A 14 -8.17 6.90 -2.41
CA LYS A 14 -8.91 6.38 -3.57
C LYS A 14 -8.51 7.09 -4.86
N GLN A 15 -8.37 8.40 -4.84
CA GLN A 15 -7.96 9.21 -5.99
C GLN A 15 -6.52 8.88 -6.41
N ARG A 16 -5.59 8.80 -5.45
CA ARG A 16 -4.19 8.42 -5.72
C ARG A 16 -4.07 7.01 -6.30
N LEU A 17 -4.85 6.05 -5.80
CA LEU A 17 -4.89 4.70 -6.37
C LEU A 17 -5.32 4.71 -7.83
N ARG A 18 -6.36 5.49 -8.16
CA ARG A 18 -6.84 5.62 -9.54
C ARG A 18 -5.80 6.25 -10.46
N GLU A 19 -5.18 7.35 -10.03
CA GLU A 19 -4.14 8.05 -10.81
C GLU A 19 -2.94 7.14 -11.09
N ARG A 20 -2.47 6.42 -10.06
CA ARG A 20 -1.34 5.51 -10.19
C ARG A 20 -1.65 4.32 -11.09
N ALA A 21 -2.85 3.75 -10.97
CA ALA A 21 -3.31 2.66 -11.84
C ALA A 21 -3.36 3.12 -13.30
N ALA A 22 -3.92 4.30 -13.56
CA ALA A 22 -3.98 4.89 -14.90
C ALA A 22 -2.58 5.17 -15.47
N ALA A 23 -1.67 5.72 -14.66
CA ALA A 23 -0.29 5.97 -15.07
C ALA A 23 0.49 4.68 -15.42
N ARG A 24 0.18 3.57 -14.75
CA ARG A 24 0.77 2.25 -15.00
C ARG A 24 0.04 1.44 -16.08
N GLY A 25 -1.14 1.88 -16.53
CA GLY A 25 -1.98 1.14 -17.47
C GLY A 25 -2.59 -0.15 -16.89
N VAL A 26 -2.80 -0.21 -15.57
CA VAL A 26 -3.36 -1.37 -14.86
C VAL A 26 -4.72 -1.04 -14.24
N SER A 27 -5.43 -2.06 -13.76
CA SER A 27 -6.68 -1.84 -13.02
C SER A 27 -6.40 -1.26 -11.62
N MET A 28 -7.39 -0.58 -11.06
CA MET A 28 -7.30 -0.06 -9.69
C MET A 28 -7.15 -1.18 -8.65
N GLU A 29 -7.75 -2.35 -8.89
CA GLU A 29 -7.60 -3.52 -8.03
C GLU A 29 -6.15 -4.03 -8.03
N GLU A 30 -5.54 -4.15 -9.22
CA GLU A 30 -4.15 -4.60 -9.37
C GLU A 30 -3.20 -3.65 -8.65
N GLU A 31 -3.37 -2.33 -8.82
CA GLU A 31 -2.55 -1.33 -8.13
C GLU A 31 -2.72 -1.40 -6.60
N ALA A 32 -3.94 -1.57 -6.12
CA ALA A 32 -4.21 -1.72 -4.70
C ALA A 32 -3.56 -2.99 -4.13
N ARG A 33 -3.65 -4.12 -4.85
CA ARG A 33 -3.05 -5.39 -4.46
C ARG A 33 -1.53 -5.32 -4.40
N GLU A 34 -0.90 -4.72 -5.41
CA GLU A 34 0.54 -4.50 -5.48
C GLU A 34 1.03 -3.64 -4.32
N ILE A 35 0.35 -2.53 -4.02
CA ILE A 35 0.72 -1.63 -2.92
C ILE A 35 0.57 -2.35 -1.57
N LEU A 36 -0.55 -3.03 -1.34
CA LEU A 36 -0.78 -3.79 -0.10
C LEU A 36 0.26 -4.90 0.07
N GLY A 37 0.56 -5.64 -1.00
CA GLY A 37 1.59 -6.66 -1.00
C GLY A 37 2.96 -6.10 -0.65
N ARG A 38 3.38 -5.01 -1.30
CA ARG A 38 4.65 -4.34 -0.99
C ARG A 38 4.68 -3.85 0.46
N SER A 39 3.65 -3.15 0.94
CA SER A 39 3.66 -2.59 2.29
C SER A 39 3.63 -3.66 3.38
N VAL A 40 2.86 -4.74 3.20
CA VAL A 40 2.68 -5.79 4.22
C VAL A 40 3.82 -6.83 4.16
N LEU A 41 4.33 -7.15 2.97
CA LEU A 41 5.40 -8.15 2.80
C LEU A 41 6.80 -7.54 2.90
N SER A 42 6.97 -6.23 2.65
CA SER A 42 8.26 -5.54 2.83
C SER A 42 8.56 -5.22 4.29
N ALA A 43 7.66 -5.50 5.23
CA ALA A 43 7.84 -5.31 6.68
C ALA A 43 8.85 -6.30 7.32
N GLY A 44 9.86 -6.74 6.56
CA GLY A 44 11.01 -7.51 7.02
C GLY A 44 12.33 -6.74 6.97
N VAL A 45 12.37 -5.50 6.46
CA VAL A 45 13.56 -4.65 6.64
C VAL A 45 13.44 -3.89 7.96
N ALA A 46 14.09 -4.46 8.97
CA ALA A 46 14.20 -3.94 10.31
C ALA A 46 14.61 -2.46 10.29
N THR A 47 13.75 -1.58 10.81
CA THR A 47 14.24 -0.38 11.48
C THR A 47 14.85 -0.85 12.81
N ALA A 48 16.14 -1.16 12.80
CA ALA A 48 16.91 -1.33 14.02
C ALA A 48 16.81 -0.03 14.84
N PRO A 49 16.71 -0.10 16.18
CA PRO A 49 16.67 1.08 17.03
C PRO A 49 18.08 1.65 17.13
N GLU A 50 18.39 2.69 16.37
CA GLU A 50 19.58 3.50 16.60
C GLU A 50 19.25 4.55 17.67
N GLY A 51 19.83 4.39 18.87
CA GLY A 51 19.90 5.49 19.84
C GLY A 51 19.72 5.13 21.32
N GLU A 52 20.24 4.01 21.82
CA GLU A 52 20.63 3.95 23.23
C GLU A 52 22.06 4.46 23.34
N SER A 53 22.22 5.76 23.60
CA SER A 53 23.48 6.39 23.98
C SER A 53 23.18 7.74 24.63
N LEU A 54 22.88 7.74 25.93
CA LEU A 54 23.47 8.61 26.98
C LEU A 54 22.74 8.45 28.31
#